data_AF-U5LAH8-F1
#
_entry.id   AF-U5LAH8-F1
#
_cell.length_a   1.000
_cell.length_b   1.000
_cell.length_c   1.000
_cell.angle_alpha   90.00
_cell.angle_beta   90.00
_cell.angle_gamma   90.00
#
_symmetry.space_group_name_H-M   'P 1'
#
loop_
_entity.id
_entity.type
_entity.pdbx_description
1 polymer ?
#
loop_
_entity_poly.entity_id
_entity_poly.type
_entity_poly.pdbx_seq_one_letter_code
_entity_poly.pdbx_strand_id
1 'polypeptide(L)'
;MEPENLLLDQYIIGQSQNKKPKICFLPTASGDQQNYIDRFYEAFEKMECIPAHLSLFEPNFNDAEEFLLGQDIIYVGGGNTRNMMILWKEWGLDKLLLKCYQKAIILAGISAGSICWFEEGLTDPLNGPLYPIKGLGILKGSHCPHYDGENKRKPAYRKYIREALMKPGYAADDGAALHFVDGSLYQTVCSRRNASAYYVEVNDNKAEETRLDCIYLADLSYT
;
A
#
# COMPACT_ATOMS: atom_id res chain seq x y z
N MET A 1 -7.04 2.36 6.60
CA MET A 1 -8.29 3.12 6.54
C MET A 1 -8.41 4.02 7.75
N GLU A 2 -8.65 5.29 7.51
CA GLU A 2 -8.93 6.30 8.52
C GLU A 2 -10.45 6.40 8.65
N PRO A 3 -11.06 5.89 9.75
CA PRO A 3 -12.53 5.77 9.83
C PRO A 3 -13.27 7.11 9.68
N GLU A 4 -12.63 8.20 10.06
CA GLU A 4 -13.19 9.56 10.01
C GLU A 4 -12.81 10.31 8.73
N ASN A 5 -12.00 9.71 7.85
CA ASN A 5 -11.50 10.36 6.64
C ASN A 5 -11.36 9.35 5.48
N LEU A 6 -12.44 9.19 4.73
CA LEU A 6 -12.54 8.23 3.63
C LEU A 6 -11.97 8.75 2.30
N LEU A 7 -11.31 9.92 2.26
CA LEU A 7 -10.89 10.54 1.00
C LEU A 7 -9.99 9.64 0.15
N LEU A 8 -9.04 8.93 0.77
CA LEU A 8 -8.17 7.98 0.06
C LEU A 8 -8.94 6.72 -0.39
N ASP A 9 -9.88 6.25 0.42
CA ASP A 9 -10.70 5.08 0.10
C ASP A 9 -11.63 5.39 -1.10
N GLN A 10 -12.24 6.57 -1.11
CA GLN A 10 -13.04 7.10 -2.23
C GLN A 10 -12.18 7.29 -3.49
N TYR A 11 -10.96 7.81 -3.33
CA TYR A 11 -10.03 7.95 -4.45
C TYR A 11 -9.71 6.61 -5.11
N ILE A 12 -9.50 5.55 -4.32
CA ILE A 12 -9.25 4.19 -4.82
C ILE A 12 -10.45 3.67 -5.62
N ILE A 13 -11.68 3.82 -5.09
CA ILE A 13 -12.90 3.43 -5.81
C ILE A 13 -13.03 4.20 -7.13
N GLY A 14 -12.76 5.50 -7.11
CA GLY A 14 -12.82 6.38 -8.28
C GLY A 14 -11.79 6.08 -9.37
N GLN A 15 -10.79 5.24 -9.11
CA GLN A 15 -9.85 4.79 -10.15
C GLN A 15 -10.44 3.70 -11.06
N SER A 16 -11.52 3.03 -10.64
CA SER A 16 -12.18 2.03 -11.47
C SER A 16 -13.07 2.67 -12.54
N GLN A 17 -13.12 2.04 -13.71
CA GLN A 17 -14.08 2.39 -14.77
C GLN A 17 -15.48 1.82 -14.49
N ASN A 18 -15.60 0.87 -13.57
CA ASN A 18 -16.87 0.31 -13.18
C ASN A 18 -17.60 1.25 -12.22
N LYS A 19 -18.90 1.47 -12.44
CA LYS A 19 -19.73 2.29 -11.54
C LYS A 19 -19.86 1.70 -10.13
N LYS A 20 -19.75 0.38 -10.01
CA LYS A 20 -19.83 -0.34 -8.75
C LYS A 20 -18.74 -1.40 -8.69
N PRO A 21 -17.47 -1.00 -8.49
CA PRO A 21 -16.35 -1.92 -8.59
C PRO A 21 -16.38 -2.97 -7.47
N LYS A 22 -15.92 -4.18 -7.79
CA LYS A 22 -15.63 -5.22 -6.81
C LYS A 22 -14.26 -4.96 -6.19
N ILE A 23 -14.23 -4.84 -4.87
CA ILE A 23 -13.00 -4.59 -4.12
C ILE A 23 -12.76 -5.71 -3.11
N CYS A 24 -11.60 -6.34 -3.20
CA CYS A 24 -11.18 -7.39 -2.26
C CYS A 24 -10.13 -6.87 -1.29
N PHE A 25 -10.39 -7.04 0.01
CA PHE A 25 -9.43 -6.80 1.07
C PHE A 25 -8.54 -8.03 1.32
N LEU A 26 -7.24 -7.81 1.46
CA LEU A 26 -6.25 -8.79 1.91
C LEU A 26 -5.75 -8.38 3.31
N PRO A 27 -6.29 -8.97 4.39
CA PRO A 27 -5.95 -8.63 5.76
C PRO A 27 -4.69 -9.33 6.29
N THR A 28 -3.98 -10.08 5.44
CA THR A 28 -2.92 -11.02 5.84
C THR A 28 -1.82 -10.41 6.69
N ALA A 29 -1.44 -9.15 6.45
CA ALA A 29 -0.44 -8.46 7.28
C ALA A 29 -0.84 -8.37 8.76
N SER A 30 -2.13 -8.27 9.05
CA SER A 30 -2.65 -8.24 10.42
C SER A 30 -2.84 -9.64 11.03
N GLY A 31 -2.64 -10.71 10.26
CA GLY A 31 -3.04 -12.06 10.65
C GLY A 31 -4.54 -12.27 10.56
N ASP A 32 -5.17 -11.69 9.54
CA ASP A 32 -6.61 -11.76 9.28
C ASP A 32 -7.47 -11.36 10.48
N GLN A 33 -7.04 -10.29 11.17
CA GLN A 33 -7.74 -9.79 12.36
C GLN A 33 -9.17 -9.34 12.02
N GLN A 34 -10.15 -9.97 12.68
CA GLN A 34 -11.57 -9.71 12.45
C GLN A 34 -11.94 -8.24 12.58
N ASN A 35 -11.46 -7.54 13.62
CA ASN A 35 -11.74 -6.10 13.79
C ASN A 35 -11.19 -5.23 12.64
N TYR A 36 -10.15 -5.66 11.94
CA TYR A 36 -9.66 -4.94 10.77
C TYR A 36 -10.50 -5.23 9.53
N ILE A 37 -10.96 -6.48 9.38
CA ILE A 37 -11.93 -6.87 8.36
C ILE A 37 -13.23 -6.09 8.56
N ASP A 38 -13.75 -6.01 9.79
CA ASP A 38 -14.98 -5.26 10.10
C ASP A 38 -14.83 -3.78 9.73
N ARG A 39 -13.71 -3.14 10.11
CA ARG A 39 -13.41 -1.76 9.72
C ARG A 39 -13.34 -1.55 8.20
N PHE A 40 -12.93 -2.58 7.45
CA PHE A 40 -12.96 -2.53 5.98
C PHE A 40 -14.40 -2.49 5.48
N TYR A 41 -15.25 -3.39 5.94
CA TYR A 41 -16.67 -3.37 5.57
C TYR A 41 -17.36 -2.08 6.02
N GLU A 42 -17.13 -1.61 7.24
CA GLU A 42 -17.69 -0.35 7.75
C GLU A 42 -17.35 0.87 6.88
N ALA A 43 -16.19 0.87 6.21
CA ALA A 43 -15.78 1.93 5.29
C ALA A 43 -16.42 1.71 3.91
N PHE A 44 -16.22 0.54 3.30
CA PHE A 44 -16.53 0.28 1.90
C PHE A 44 -18.01 0.01 1.62
N GLU A 45 -18.80 -0.45 2.59
CA GLU A 45 -20.26 -0.58 2.44
C GLU A 45 -20.98 0.77 2.36
N LYS A 46 -20.32 1.86 2.79
CA LYS A 46 -20.84 3.24 2.66
C LYS A 46 -20.59 3.85 1.27
N MET A 47 -19.84 3.15 0.41
CA MET A 47 -19.45 3.61 -0.93
C MET A 47 -20.14 2.76 -2.00
N GLU A 48 -20.22 3.27 -3.23
CA GLU A 48 -20.80 2.53 -4.36
C GLU A 48 -19.83 1.44 -4.86
N CYS A 49 -19.65 0.37 -4.09
CA CYS A 49 -18.79 -0.77 -4.46
C CYS A 49 -19.38 -2.11 -3.97
N ILE A 50 -18.69 -3.22 -4.27
CA ILE A 50 -19.00 -4.56 -3.76
C ILE A 50 -17.78 -5.04 -2.96
N PRO A 51 -17.78 -4.87 -1.62
CA PRO A 51 -16.66 -5.28 -0.79
C PRO A 51 -16.65 -6.80 -0.57
N ALA A 52 -15.45 -7.38 -0.63
CA ALA A 52 -15.16 -8.74 -0.22
C ALA A 52 -13.81 -8.77 0.51
N HIS A 53 -13.47 -9.89 1.13
CA HIS A 53 -12.12 -10.14 1.63
C HIS A 53 -11.70 -11.56 1.32
N LEU A 54 -10.39 -11.79 1.26
CA LEU A 54 -9.80 -13.13 1.14
C LEU A 54 -8.93 -13.37 2.37
N SER A 55 -9.29 -14.39 3.15
CA SER A 55 -8.58 -14.80 4.37
C SER A 55 -7.71 -16.02 4.09
N LEU A 56 -6.44 -16.01 4.50
CA LEU A 56 -5.55 -17.18 4.45
C LEU A 56 -5.55 -17.96 5.78
N PHE A 57 -5.94 -17.33 6.88
CA PHE A 57 -6.02 -17.97 8.19
C PHE A 57 -7.34 -18.72 8.37
N GLU A 58 -8.42 -18.20 7.81
CA GLU A 58 -9.73 -18.84 7.74
C GLU A 58 -10.23 -18.82 6.28
N PRO A 59 -9.73 -19.74 5.42
CA PRO A 59 -10.02 -19.71 4.00
C PRO A 59 -11.51 -19.65 3.67
N ASN A 60 -11.89 -18.59 2.96
CA ASN A 60 -13.26 -18.27 2.59
C ASN A 60 -13.48 -18.30 1.06
N PHE A 61 -12.61 -19.01 0.35
CA PHE A 61 -12.59 -19.17 -1.11
C PHE A 61 -12.36 -20.63 -1.50
N ASN A 62 -12.86 -21.03 -2.66
CA ASN A 62 -12.56 -22.35 -3.24
C ASN A 62 -11.32 -22.29 -4.14
N ASP A 63 -11.24 -21.26 -4.98
CA ASP A 63 -10.12 -20.99 -5.88
C ASP A 63 -9.72 -19.52 -5.72
N ALA A 64 -8.53 -19.28 -5.16
CA ALA A 64 -8.02 -17.93 -4.92
C ALA A 64 -7.77 -17.18 -6.23
N GLU A 65 -7.36 -17.89 -7.28
CA GLU A 65 -7.05 -17.29 -8.58
C GLU A 65 -8.34 -16.82 -9.25
N GLU A 66 -9.35 -17.68 -9.35
CA GLU A 66 -10.66 -17.29 -9.88
C GLU A 66 -11.23 -16.11 -9.08
N PHE A 67 -11.16 -16.18 -7.75
CA PHE A 67 -11.70 -15.16 -6.87
C PHE A 67 -11.02 -13.80 -7.07
N LEU A 68 -9.69 -13.75 -7.05
CA LEU A 68 -8.94 -12.50 -7.17
C LEU A 68 -8.96 -11.93 -8.59
N LEU A 69 -8.93 -12.76 -9.63
CA LEU A 69 -9.06 -12.30 -11.01
C LEU A 69 -10.47 -11.78 -11.34
N GLY A 70 -11.47 -12.11 -10.51
CA GLY A 70 -12.83 -11.58 -10.61
C GLY A 70 -13.05 -10.21 -9.94
N GLN A 71 -12.01 -9.62 -9.34
CA GLN A 71 -12.07 -8.32 -8.67
C GLN A 71 -11.62 -7.19 -9.60
N ASP A 72 -12.08 -5.97 -9.31
CA ASP A 72 -11.61 -4.77 -10.00
C ASP A 72 -10.47 -4.09 -9.23
N ILE A 73 -10.50 -4.21 -7.89
CA ILE A 73 -9.55 -3.61 -6.97
C ILE A 73 -9.14 -4.66 -5.93
N ILE A 74 -7.83 -4.73 -5.64
CA ILE A 74 -7.28 -5.47 -4.51
C ILE A 74 -6.66 -4.48 -3.54
N TYR A 75 -7.14 -4.46 -2.30
CA TYR A 75 -6.67 -3.59 -1.24
C TYR A 75 -5.93 -4.41 -0.18
N VAL A 76 -4.67 -4.10 0.10
CA VAL A 76 -3.86 -4.79 1.11
C VAL A 76 -3.77 -3.99 2.41
N GLY A 77 -4.11 -4.63 3.52
CA GLY A 77 -4.05 -4.05 4.85
C GLY A 77 -2.63 -3.85 5.39
N GLY A 78 -2.54 -3.06 6.46
CA GLY A 78 -1.33 -2.89 7.26
C GLY A 78 -1.09 -4.03 8.26
N GLY A 79 0.10 -4.07 8.87
CA GLY A 79 0.47 -5.06 9.87
C GLY A 79 1.93 -5.49 9.72
N ASN A 80 2.21 -6.79 9.89
CA ASN A 80 3.55 -7.35 9.78
C ASN A 80 3.88 -7.74 8.33
N THR A 81 4.64 -6.88 7.65
CA THR A 81 5.10 -7.09 6.27
C THR A 81 5.84 -8.41 6.09
N ARG A 82 6.71 -8.79 7.04
CA ARG A 82 7.52 -10.01 6.93
C ARG A 82 6.66 -11.26 6.95
N ASN A 83 5.72 -11.34 7.90
CA ASN A 83 4.82 -12.49 8.03
C ASN A 83 3.91 -12.60 6.80
N MET A 84 3.37 -11.47 6.33
CA MET A 84 2.59 -11.42 5.10
C MET A 84 3.36 -11.98 3.90
N MET A 85 4.58 -11.49 3.66
CA MET A 85 5.38 -11.90 2.49
C MET A 85 5.78 -13.37 2.53
N ILE A 86 6.07 -13.91 3.73
CA ILE A 86 6.36 -15.35 3.90
C ILE A 86 5.12 -16.18 3.56
N LEU A 87 3.97 -15.82 4.13
CA LEU A 87 2.74 -16.57 3.93
C LEU A 87 2.25 -16.49 2.47
N TRP A 88 2.32 -15.31 1.85
CA TRP A 88 1.95 -15.16 0.44
C TRP A 88 2.81 -16.00 -0.49
N LYS A 89 4.11 -16.11 -0.23
CA LYS A 89 4.99 -16.98 -1.01
C LYS A 89 4.63 -18.47 -0.84
N GLU A 90 4.28 -18.88 0.37
CA GLU A 90 3.85 -20.25 0.66
C GLU A 90 2.54 -20.60 -0.05
N TRP A 91 1.59 -19.66 -0.09
CA TRP A 91 0.29 -19.84 -0.74
C TRP A 91 0.28 -19.51 -2.24
N GLY A 92 1.41 -19.05 -2.80
CA GLY A 92 1.51 -18.61 -4.20
C GLY A 92 0.76 -17.31 -4.52
N LEU A 93 0.33 -16.56 -3.49
CA LEU A 93 -0.38 -15.30 -3.64
C LEU A 93 0.51 -14.21 -4.25
N ASP A 94 1.82 -14.29 -4.01
CA ASP A 94 2.83 -13.40 -4.61
C ASP A 94 2.76 -13.39 -6.15
N LYS A 95 2.71 -14.58 -6.76
CA LYS A 95 2.59 -14.76 -8.21
C LYS A 95 1.20 -14.37 -8.71
N LEU A 96 0.16 -14.70 -7.94
CA LEU A 96 -1.22 -14.39 -8.30
C LEU A 96 -1.47 -12.88 -8.31
N LEU A 97 -0.91 -12.12 -7.36
CA LEU A 97 -1.01 -10.66 -7.34
C LEU A 97 -0.30 -10.02 -8.53
N LEU A 98 0.86 -10.54 -8.94
CA LEU A 98 1.51 -10.11 -10.17
C LEU A 98 0.63 -10.39 -11.40
N LYS A 99 -0.06 -11.53 -11.44
CA LYS A 99 -1.03 -11.86 -12.50
C LYS A 99 -2.23 -10.90 -12.49
N CYS A 100 -2.73 -10.51 -11.32
CA CYS A 100 -3.80 -9.51 -11.18
C CYS A 100 -3.36 -8.16 -11.76
N TYR A 101 -2.16 -7.70 -11.41
CA TYR A 101 -1.58 -6.49 -11.99
C TYR A 101 -1.50 -6.54 -13.52
N GLN A 102 -1.00 -7.66 -14.07
CA GLN A 102 -0.92 -7.87 -15.53
C GLN A 102 -2.29 -7.90 -16.23
N LYS A 103 -3.38 -8.11 -15.48
CA LYS A 103 -4.76 -8.05 -15.95
C LYS A 103 -5.42 -6.68 -15.73
N ALA A 104 -4.63 -5.66 -15.38
CA ALA A 104 -5.07 -4.30 -15.10
C ALA A 104 -6.04 -4.20 -13.89
N ILE A 105 -5.97 -5.16 -12.95
CA ILE A 105 -6.64 -5.02 -11.66
C ILE A 105 -5.89 -3.98 -10.84
N ILE A 106 -6.63 -3.04 -10.24
CA ILE A 106 -6.06 -1.96 -9.46
C ILE A 106 -5.53 -2.53 -8.15
N LEU A 107 -4.26 -2.28 -7.85
CA LEU A 107 -3.63 -2.69 -6.61
C LEU A 107 -3.46 -1.47 -5.69
N ALA A 108 -4.01 -1.58 -4.48
CA ALA A 108 -3.91 -0.58 -3.44
C ALA A 108 -3.39 -1.22 -2.15
N GLY A 109 -2.74 -0.43 -1.30
CA GLY A 109 -2.31 -0.93 0.00
C GLY A 109 -1.88 0.18 0.94
N ILE A 110 -1.94 -0.12 2.23
CA ILE A 110 -1.57 0.80 3.32
C ILE A 110 -0.52 0.18 4.22
N SER A 111 0.48 0.95 4.63
CA SER A 111 1.52 0.50 5.56
C SER A 111 2.25 -0.73 5.00
N ALA A 112 2.21 -1.90 5.66
CA ALA A 112 2.71 -3.16 5.11
C ALA A 112 2.20 -3.46 3.69
N GLY A 113 0.93 -3.15 3.41
CA GLY A 113 0.33 -3.30 2.10
C GLY A 113 0.84 -2.31 1.06
N SER A 114 1.32 -1.12 1.44
CA SER A 114 1.97 -0.22 0.47
C SER A 114 3.41 -0.65 0.20
N ILE A 115 4.11 -1.18 1.22
CA ILE A 115 5.47 -1.70 1.10
C ILE A 115 5.55 -2.86 0.10
N CYS A 116 4.59 -3.79 0.13
CA CYS A 116 4.70 -5.04 -0.63
C CYS A 116 4.77 -4.84 -2.16
N TRP A 117 4.31 -3.71 -2.69
CA TRP A 117 4.34 -3.46 -4.13
C TRP A 117 5.73 -3.13 -4.67
N PHE A 118 6.62 -2.59 -3.84
CA PHE A 118 7.96 -2.16 -4.26
C PHE A 118 8.97 -3.32 -4.28
N GLU A 119 10.13 -3.11 -4.89
CA GLU A 119 11.24 -4.07 -4.80
C GLU A 119 11.72 -4.20 -3.35
N GLU A 120 11.77 -3.07 -2.63
CA GLU A 120 12.26 -2.98 -1.26
C GLU A 120 11.38 -2.09 -0.40
N GLY A 121 11.38 -2.33 0.91
CA GLY A 121 10.61 -1.57 1.87
C GLY A 121 11.33 -1.40 3.19
N LEU A 122 11.08 -0.30 3.88
CA LEU A 122 11.49 -0.15 5.28
C LEU A 122 10.36 -0.63 6.17
N THR A 123 10.60 -1.70 6.92
CA THR A 123 9.63 -2.27 7.84
C THR A 123 10.23 -2.40 9.24
N ASP A 124 9.36 -2.51 10.22
CA ASP A 124 9.68 -2.84 11.60
C ASP A 124 8.87 -4.09 12.00
N PRO A 125 9.46 -5.04 12.75
CA PRO A 125 8.67 -5.98 13.51
C PRO A 125 8.07 -5.24 14.71
N LEU A 126 6.90 -5.64 15.22
CA LEU A 126 6.31 -5.08 16.44
C LEU A 126 7.36 -4.93 17.56
N ASN A 127 7.77 -3.69 17.85
CA ASN A 127 8.80 -3.29 18.83
C ASN A 127 10.27 -3.66 18.51
N GLY A 128 10.57 -4.02 17.26
CA GLY A 128 11.93 -4.30 16.79
C GLY A 128 12.60 -3.11 16.09
N PRO A 129 13.89 -3.23 15.73
CA PRO A 129 14.56 -2.23 14.90
C PRO A 129 13.96 -2.22 13.49
N LEU A 130 13.92 -1.04 12.87
CA LEU A 130 13.62 -0.87 11.45
C LEU A 130 14.70 -1.58 10.61
N TYR A 131 14.29 -2.27 9.55
CA TYR A 131 15.20 -2.96 8.65
C TYR A 131 14.63 -3.04 7.21
N PRO A 132 15.50 -3.14 6.20
CA PRO A 132 15.07 -3.37 4.82
C PRO A 132 14.43 -4.75 4.62
N ILE A 133 13.36 -4.82 3.84
CA ILE A 133 12.73 -6.07 3.39
C ILE A 133 12.48 -6.03 1.88
N LYS A 134 12.43 -7.20 1.24
CA LYS A 134 12.03 -7.34 -0.17
C LYS A 134 10.51 -7.42 -0.29
N GLY A 135 9.95 -6.69 -1.24
CA GLY A 135 8.55 -6.80 -1.65
C GLY A 135 8.37 -7.69 -2.89
N LEU A 136 7.24 -7.51 -3.58
CA LEU A 136 6.88 -8.20 -4.82
C LEU A 136 7.62 -7.64 -6.05
N GLY A 137 8.13 -6.41 -5.98
CA GLY A 137 8.87 -5.79 -7.07
C GLY A 137 8.03 -5.40 -8.29
N ILE A 138 6.74 -5.14 -8.10
CA ILE A 138 5.87 -4.56 -9.14
C ILE A 138 6.34 -3.13 -9.45
N LEU A 139 6.66 -2.36 -8.41
CA LEU A 139 7.21 -1.01 -8.49
C LEU A 139 8.71 -1.02 -8.21
N LYS A 140 9.47 -0.26 -8.99
CA LYS A 140 10.92 -0.15 -8.84
C LYS A 140 11.32 0.72 -7.65
N GLY A 141 12.50 0.45 -7.11
CA GLY A 141 13.06 1.19 -5.99
C GLY A 141 12.49 0.73 -4.65
N SER A 142 12.55 1.60 -3.65
CA SER A 142 12.09 1.28 -2.31
C SER A 142 10.92 2.14 -1.83
N HIS A 143 10.27 1.72 -0.74
CA HIS A 143 9.21 2.50 -0.11
C HIS A 143 9.32 2.60 1.42
N CYS A 144 8.94 3.76 1.94
CA CYS A 144 8.84 4.04 3.37
C CYS A 144 7.50 4.73 3.69
N PRO A 145 6.48 4.01 4.18
CA PRO A 145 5.26 4.65 4.72
C PRO A 145 5.54 5.31 6.07
N HIS A 146 4.57 6.02 6.64
CA HIS A 146 4.64 6.63 7.98
C HIS A 146 5.86 7.56 8.15
N TYR A 147 6.23 8.30 7.12
CA TYR A 147 7.49 9.06 7.09
C TYR A 147 7.52 10.21 8.10
N ASP A 148 6.35 10.73 8.48
CA ASP A 148 6.12 11.72 9.53
C ASP A 148 5.85 11.11 10.92
N GLY A 149 5.38 9.86 10.99
CA GLY A 149 4.82 9.28 12.22
C GLY A 149 5.86 8.89 13.26
N GLU A 150 6.95 8.23 12.86
CA GLU A 150 7.95 7.69 13.80
C GLU A 150 9.32 8.38 13.65
N ASN A 151 9.79 8.99 14.74
CA ASN A 151 11.07 9.72 14.80
C ASN A 151 12.28 8.93 14.26
N LYS A 152 12.25 7.59 14.30
CA LYS A 152 13.34 6.73 13.83
C LYS A 152 13.23 6.37 12.35
N ARG A 153 12.05 6.43 11.75
CA ARG A 153 11.77 5.90 10.42
C ARG A 153 12.45 6.70 9.32
N LYS A 154 12.24 8.01 9.31
CA LYS A 154 12.90 8.93 8.37
C LYS A 154 14.44 8.87 8.44
N PRO A 155 15.09 8.95 9.62
CA PRO A 155 16.54 8.76 9.73
C PRO A 155 17.02 7.39 9.26
N ALA A 156 16.31 6.31 9.60
CA ALA A 156 16.71 4.95 9.19
C ALA A 156 16.62 4.77 7.67
N TYR A 157 15.55 5.24 7.03
CA TYR A 157 15.38 5.13 5.58
C TYR A 157 16.51 5.85 4.83
N ARG A 158 16.78 7.10 5.21
CA ARG A 158 17.88 7.90 4.65
C ARG A 158 19.24 7.25 4.89
N LYS A 159 19.46 6.67 6.08
CA LYS A 159 20.69 5.93 6.39
C LYS A 159 20.86 4.73 5.46
N TYR A 160 19.84 3.89 5.30
CA TYR A 160 19.93 2.68 4.48
C TYR A 160 20.12 3.00 2.98
N ILE A 161 19.48 4.05 2.47
CA ILE A 161 19.70 4.52 1.09
C ILE A 161 21.14 5.02 0.91
N ARG A 162 21.64 5.88 1.82
CA ARG A 162 23.01 6.39 1.78
C ARG A 162 24.05 5.28 1.83
N GLU A 163 23.81 4.24 2.64
CA GLU A 163 24.71 3.10 2.81
C GLU A 163 24.56 2.03 1.71
N ALA A 164 23.74 2.30 0.67
CA ALA A 164 23.43 1.36 -0.42
C ALA A 164 22.86 0.00 0.06
N LEU A 165 22.25 0.00 1.26
CA LEU A 165 21.52 -1.14 1.82
C LEU A 165 20.05 -1.16 1.38
N MET A 166 19.57 -0.03 0.83
CA MET A 166 18.29 0.10 0.13
C MET A 166 18.46 0.94 -1.14
N LYS A 167 17.65 0.66 -2.14
CA LYS A 167 17.52 1.47 -3.36
C LYS A 167 16.93 2.85 -3.04
N PRO A 168 17.25 3.89 -3.83
CA PRO A 168 16.45 5.11 -3.88
C PRO A 168 14.97 4.81 -4.06
N GLY A 169 14.10 5.67 -3.54
CA GLY A 169 12.69 5.33 -3.49
C GLY A 169 11.79 6.40 -2.90
N TYR A 170 10.54 6.01 -2.66
CA TYR A 170 9.48 6.93 -2.28
C TYR A 170 9.14 6.80 -0.81
N ALA A 171 8.99 7.93 -0.13
CA ALA A 171 8.43 7.98 1.21
C ALA A 171 7.07 8.69 1.21
N ALA A 172 6.18 8.28 2.12
CA ALA A 172 4.86 8.90 2.25
C ALA A 172 4.53 9.10 3.74
N ASP A 173 4.04 10.30 4.05
CA ASP A 173 3.46 10.63 5.35
C ASP A 173 2.12 9.91 5.54
N ASP A 174 1.64 9.84 6.78
CA ASP A 174 0.28 9.39 7.04
C ASP A 174 -0.74 10.31 6.36
N GLY A 175 -1.64 9.70 5.59
CA GLY A 175 -2.62 10.43 4.78
C GLY A 175 -2.07 10.91 3.44
N ALA A 176 -0.86 10.53 3.03
CA ALA A 176 -0.37 10.69 1.66
C ALA A 176 -0.37 9.35 0.90
N ALA A 177 -0.59 9.40 -0.42
CA ALA A 177 -0.52 8.24 -1.29
C ALA A 177 0.20 8.56 -2.60
N LEU A 178 0.85 7.54 -3.14
CA LEU A 178 1.56 7.56 -4.42
C LEU A 178 0.73 6.74 -5.42
N HIS A 179 0.23 7.36 -6.48
CA HIS A 179 -0.51 6.68 -7.54
C HIS A 179 0.42 6.43 -8.73
N PHE A 180 0.60 5.15 -9.07
CA PHE A 180 1.40 4.71 -10.21
C PHE A 180 0.51 4.18 -11.34
N VAL A 181 0.90 4.46 -12.58
CA VAL A 181 0.32 3.89 -13.79
C VAL A 181 1.46 3.28 -14.60
N ASP A 182 1.32 2.01 -14.99
CA ASP A 182 2.35 1.25 -15.72
C ASP A 182 3.76 1.32 -15.09
N GLY A 183 3.80 1.25 -13.76
CA GLY A 183 5.04 1.30 -12.97
C GLY A 183 5.69 2.68 -12.86
N SER A 184 5.10 3.73 -13.44
CA SER A 184 5.57 5.11 -13.38
C SER A 184 4.72 5.94 -12.43
N LEU A 185 5.33 6.81 -11.62
CA LEU A 185 4.58 7.70 -10.73
C LEU A 185 3.72 8.63 -11.59
N TYR A 186 2.40 8.54 -11.43
CA TYR A 186 1.45 9.38 -12.15
C TYR A 186 1.12 10.64 -11.35
N GLN A 187 0.76 10.51 -10.08
CA GLN A 187 0.54 11.65 -9.18
C GLN A 187 0.66 11.25 -7.71
N THR A 188 0.79 12.24 -6.84
CA THR A 188 0.69 12.06 -5.39
C THR A 188 -0.55 12.78 -4.89
N VAL A 189 -1.26 12.16 -3.96
CA VAL A 189 -2.51 12.68 -3.38
C VAL A 189 -2.45 12.63 -1.86
N CYS A 190 -3.24 13.45 -1.19
CA CYS A 190 -3.35 13.41 0.26
C CYS A 190 -4.78 13.62 0.77
N SER A 191 -5.12 12.91 1.86
CA SER A 191 -6.36 13.10 2.63
C SER A 191 -6.19 14.11 3.76
N ARG A 192 -4.97 14.57 4.02
CA ARG A 192 -4.64 15.57 5.06
C ARG A 192 -3.84 16.69 4.42
N ARG A 193 -4.23 17.95 4.65
CA ARG A 193 -3.65 19.13 3.99
C ARG A 193 -2.13 19.29 4.16
N ASN A 194 -1.56 18.73 5.23
CA ASN A 194 -0.12 18.82 5.52
C ASN A 194 0.66 17.54 5.18
N ALA A 195 -0.01 16.45 4.83
CA ALA A 195 0.65 15.20 4.47
C ALA A 195 1.32 15.31 3.10
N SER A 196 2.53 14.77 2.98
CA SER A 196 3.34 14.85 1.77
C SER A 196 3.93 13.51 1.39
N ALA A 197 4.38 13.43 0.14
CA ALA A 197 5.24 12.36 -0.33
C ALA A 197 6.62 12.91 -0.69
N TYR A 198 7.62 12.04 -0.75
CA TYR A 198 9.01 12.40 -1.00
C TYR A 198 9.65 11.36 -1.91
N TYR A 199 10.61 11.80 -2.71
CA TYR A 199 11.60 10.91 -3.33
C TYR A 199 12.92 11.06 -2.60
N VAL A 200 13.56 9.94 -2.25
CA VAL A 200 14.81 9.91 -1.48
C VAL A 200 15.87 9.20 -2.30
N GLU A 201 16.99 9.87 -2.53
CA GLU A 201 18.10 9.36 -3.33
C GLU A 201 19.45 9.80 -2.76
N VAL A 202 20.55 9.21 -3.27
CA VAL A 202 21.90 9.61 -2.87
C VAL A 202 22.41 10.67 -3.84
N ASN A 203 22.76 11.83 -3.31
CA ASN A 203 23.46 12.90 -4.00
C ASN A 203 24.68 13.33 -3.18
N ASP A 204 25.86 13.41 -3.78
CA ASP A 204 27.12 13.76 -3.10
C ASP A 204 27.36 13.02 -1.76
N ASN A 205 27.14 11.69 -1.75
CA ASN A 205 27.24 10.81 -0.57
C ASN A 205 26.29 11.15 0.59
N LYS A 206 25.24 11.95 0.33
CA LYS A 206 24.17 12.25 1.28
C LYS A 206 22.86 11.70 0.74
N ALA A 207 22.04 11.12 1.61
CA ALA A 207 20.65 10.88 1.25
C ALA A 207 19.92 12.23 1.27
N GLU A 208 19.46 12.68 0.12
CA GLU A 208 18.65 13.89 -0.05
C GLU A 208 17.19 13.49 -0.27
N GLU A 209 16.27 14.36 0.15
CA GLU A 209 14.84 14.16 -0.04
C GLU A 209 14.26 15.31 -0.84
N THR A 210 13.51 14.97 -1.88
CA THR A 210 12.75 15.91 -2.70
C THR A 210 11.29 15.72 -2.37
N ARG A 211 10.65 16.76 -1.82
CA ARG A 211 9.21 16.76 -1.57
C ARG A 211 8.44 16.71 -2.91
N LEU A 212 7.42 15.89 -2.96
CA LEU A 212 6.51 15.74 -4.09
C LEU A 212 5.21 16.49 -3.80
N ASP A 213 4.71 17.22 -4.79
CA ASP A 213 3.47 18.00 -4.67
C ASP A 213 2.25 17.09 -4.58
N CYS A 214 1.58 17.07 -3.42
CA CYS A 214 0.37 16.27 -3.23
C CYS A 214 -0.90 17.07 -3.50
N ILE A 215 -1.80 16.48 -4.28
CA ILE A 215 -3.15 17.00 -4.49
C ILE A 215 -4.00 16.69 -3.26
N TYR A 216 -4.55 17.72 -2.60
CA TYR A 216 -5.48 17.51 -1.50
C TYR A 216 -6.84 17.05 -2.01
N LEU A 217 -7.23 15.83 -1.63
CA LEU A 217 -8.38 15.14 -2.22
C LEU A 217 -9.72 15.81 -1.92
N ALA A 218 -9.85 16.61 -0.85
CA ALA A 218 -11.09 17.34 -0.61
C ALA A 218 -11.26 18.56 -1.54
N ASP A 219 -10.18 19.04 -2.17
CA ASP A 219 -10.24 20.10 -3.17
C ASP A 219 -10.65 19.52 -4.55
N LEU A 220 -10.52 18.20 -4.74
CA LEU A 220 -11.07 17.47 -5.88
C LEU A 220 -12.54 17.18 -5.61
N SER A 221 -13.43 18.05 -6.08
CA SER A 221 -14.86 17.77 -6.03
C SER A 221 -15.14 16.52 -6.89
N TYR A 222 -15.48 15.39 -6.27
CA TYR A 222 -16.08 14.26 -6.98
C TYR A 222 -17.51 14.68 -7.36
N THR A 223 -17.67 15.21 -8.57
CA THR A 223 -18.98 15.45 -9.20
C THR A 223 -19.59 14.15 -9.68
#